data_AF-A0A3P3F389-F1
#
_entry.id   AF-A0A3P3F389-F1
#
_cell.length_a   1.000
_cell.length_b   1.000
_cell.length_c   1.000
_cell.angle_alpha   90.00
_cell.angle_beta   90.00
_cell.angle_gamma   90.00
#
_symmetry.space_group_name_H-M   'P 1'
#
loop_
_entity.id
_entity.type
_entity.pdbx_description
1 polymer ?
#
loop_
_entity_poly.entity_id
_entity_poly.type
_entity_poly.pdbx_seq_one_letter_code
_entity_poly.pdbx_strand_id
1 'polypeptide(L)' 'MDATELQTISDTLMRIVTPDMTPKKLLKAARKEHPDASKKDIARAAFFSIIANADQDHGKVKNLQAFAIAGRVSGDA' A
#
# COMPACT_ATOMS: atom_id res chain seq x y z
N MET A 1 10.25 -1.00 11.63
CA MET A 1 8.96 -1.64 11.35
C MET A 1 9.17 -3.14 11.34
N ASP A 2 8.47 -3.84 12.23
CA ASP A 2 8.48 -5.31 12.29
C ASP A 2 7.41 -5.92 11.35
N ALA A 3 7.36 -7.25 11.28
CA ALA A 3 6.44 -7.95 10.38
C ALA A 3 4.95 -7.77 10.77
N THR A 4 4.67 -7.59 12.06
CA THR A 4 3.31 -7.42 12.58
C THR A 4 2.75 -6.03 12.25
N GLU A 5 3.58 -5.00 12.39
CA GLU A 5 3.25 -3.63 11.97
C GLU A 5 3.05 -3.57 10.45
N LEU A 6 3.91 -4.23 9.67
CA LEU A 6 3.78 -4.33 8.22
C LEU A 6 2.45 -4.98 7.80
N GLN A 7 2.07 -6.07 8.46
CA GLN A 7 0.81 -6.77 8.23
C GLN A 7 -0.39 -5.87 8.57
N THR A 8 -0.34 -5.17 9.70
CA THR A 8 -1.44 -4.31 10.16
C THR A 8 -1.71 -3.16 9.17
N ILE A 9 -0.64 -2.53 8.64
CA ILE A 9 -0.77 -1.50 7.61
C ILE A 9 -1.28 -2.12 6.30
N SER A 10 -0.80 -3.31 5.93
CA SER A 10 -1.25 -4.05 4.74
C SER A 10 -2.76 -4.34 4.79
N ASP A 11 -3.25 -4.86 5.91
CA ASP A 11 -4.67 -5.17 6.10
C ASP A 11 -5.52 -3.90 6.03
N THR A 12 -5.02 -2.82 6.63
CA THR A 12 -5.66 -1.50 6.53
C THR A 12 -5.75 -1.04 5.08
N LEU A 13 -4.66 -1.13 4.31
CA LEU A 13 -4.64 -0.77 2.90
C LEU A 13 -5.65 -1.58 2.09
N MET A 14 -5.76 -2.89 2.35
CA MET A 14 -6.73 -3.77 1.67
C MET A 14 -8.19 -3.43 1.97
N ARG A 15 -8.50 -2.88 3.15
CA ARG A 15 -9.85 -2.43 3.51
C ARG A 15 -10.22 -1.09 2.89
N ILE A 16 -9.28 -0.16 2.80
CA ILE A 16 -9.56 1.23 2.39
C ILE A 16 -9.35 1.49 0.89
N VAL A 17 -8.58 0.63 0.20
CA VAL A 17 -8.29 0.83 -1.23
C VAL A 17 -9.53 0.57 -2.07
N THR A 18 -9.89 1.53 -2.92
CA THR A 18 -10.96 1.42 -3.90
C THR A 18 -10.41 1.60 -5.33
N PRO A 19 -11.10 1.12 -6.38
CA PRO A 19 -10.61 1.22 -7.76
C PRO A 19 -10.36 2.65 -8.27
N ASP A 20 -11.04 3.64 -7.71
CA ASP A 20 -10.96 5.06 -8.08
C ASP A 20 -9.96 5.87 -7.21
N MET A 21 -9.31 5.23 -6.24
CA MET A 21 -8.33 5.89 -5.38
C MET A 21 -7.02 6.17 -6.11
N THR A 22 -6.56 7.41 -6.01
CA THR A 22 -5.20 7.77 -6.45
C THR A 22 -4.18 7.42 -5.36
N PRO A 23 -2.90 7.22 -5.73
CA PRO A 23 -1.82 6.98 -4.77
C PRO A 23 -1.77 8.00 -3.62
N LYS A 24 -1.99 9.28 -3.93
CA LYS A 24 -1.97 10.36 -2.94
C LYS A 24 -3.15 10.25 -1.95
N LYS A 25 -4.34 9.87 -2.43
CA LYS A 25 -5.52 9.66 -1.58
C LYS A 25 -5.31 8.45 -0.67
N LEU A 26 -4.79 7.35 -1.21
CA LEU A 26 -4.50 6.14 -0.44
C LEU A 26 -3.45 6.41 0.65
N LEU A 27 -2.36 7.11 0.32
CA LEU A 27 -1.33 7.48 1.29
C LEU A 27 -1.90 8.37 2.42
N LYS A 28 -2.76 9.34 2.07
CA LYS A 28 -3.42 10.19 3.06
C LYS A 28 -4.38 9.41 3.95
N ALA A 29 -5.13 8.46 3.38
CA ALA A 29 -6.05 7.62 4.15
C ALA A 29 -5.29 6.66 5.07
N ALA A 30 -4.23 6.01 4.58
CA ALA A 30 -3.37 5.14 5.38
C ALA A 30 -2.73 5.89 6.56
N ARG A 31 -2.26 7.14 6.35
CA ARG A 31 -1.71 7.98 7.42
C ARG A 31 -2.72 8.45 8.46
N LYS A 32 -4.02 8.46 8.14
CA LYS A 32 -5.05 8.77 9.15
C LYS A 32 -5.20 7.63 10.16
N GLU A 33 -5.10 6.39 9.68
CA GLU A 33 -5.18 5.18 10.49
C GLU A 33 -3.82 4.84 11.15
N HIS A 34 -2.71 5.20 10.49
CA HIS A 34 -1.34 4.93 10.93
C HIS A 34 -0.50 6.23 10.88
N PRO A 35 -0.65 7.14 11.86
CA PRO A 35 0.02 8.45 11.85
C PRO A 35 1.55 8.37 11.82
N ASP A 36 2.12 7.35 12.47
CA ASP A 36 3.56 7.17 12.59
C ASP A 36 4.18 6.45 11.38
N ALA A 37 3.36 5.92 10.47
CA ALA A 37 3.84 5.19 9.31
C ALA A 37 4.46 6.13 8.28
N SER A 38 5.73 5.89 7.94
CA SER A 38 6.40 6.66 6.90
C SER A 38 5.81 6.34 5.52
N LYS A 39 6.10 7.18 4.52
CA LYS A 39 5.72 6.89 3.13
C LYS A 39 6.34 5.56 2.65
N LYS A 40 7.54 5.24 3.12
CA LYS A 40 8.26 4.00 2.77
C LYS A 40 7.58 2.77 3.38
N ASP A 41 7.11 2.89 4.61
CA ASP A 41 6.40 1.81 5.32
C ASP A 41 5.07 1.49 4.65
N ILE A 42 4.30 2.52 4.28
CA ILE A 42 3.03 2.37 3.58
C ILE A 42 3.24 1.77 2.18
N ALA A 43 4.28 2.20 1.45
CA ALA A 43 4.62 1.59 0.17
C ALA A 43 5.03 0.12 0.34
N ARG A 44 5.86 -0.20 1.34
CA ARG A 44 6.27 -1.58 1.65
C ARG A 44 5.08 -2.45 2.02
N ALA A 45 4.13 -1.94 2.80
CA ALA A 45 2.90 -2.63 3.15
C ALA A 45 2.00 -2.88 1.94
N ALA A 46 1.92 -1.93 1.00
CA ALA A 46 1.20 -2.12 -0.26
C ALA A 46 1.84 -3.21 -1.14
N PHE A 47 3.18 -3.28 -1.19
CA PHE A 47 3.87 -4.38 -1.88
C PHE A 47 3.64 -5.73 -1.19
N PHE A 48 3.70 -5.74 0.13
CA PHE A 48 3.46 -6.93 0.93
C PHE A 48 2.04 -7.45 0.70
N SER A 49 1.03 -6.58 0.66
CA SER A 49 -0.36 -6.97 0.40
C SER A 49 -0.55 -7.55 -1.00
N ILE A 50 0.15 -7.04 -2.03
CA ILE A 50 0.14 -7.63 -3.37
C ILE A 50 0.66 -9.06 -3.34
N ILE A 51 1.81 -9.29 -2.72
CA ILE A 51 2.46 -10.61 -2.69
C ILE A 51 1.59 -11.60 -1.90
N ALA A 52 1.08 -11.17 -0.74
CA ALA A 52 0.22 -11.99 0.10
C ALA A 52 -1.13 -12.33 -0.53
N ASN A 53 -1.63 -11.49 -1.46
CA ASN A 53 -2.92 -11.67 -2.13
C ASN A 53 -2.78 -11.98 -3.63
N ALA A 54 -1.57 -12.28 -4.11
CA ALA A 54 -1.29 -12.50 -5.53
C ALA A 54 -2.13 -13.66 -6.11
N ASP A 55 -2.46 -14.63 -5.27
CA ASP A 55 -3.26 -15.81 -5.62
C ASP A 55 -4.77 -15.64 -5.36
N GLN A 56 -5.21 -14.49 -4.83
CA GLN A 56 -6.55 -14.33 -4.25
C GLN A 56 -7.50 -13.40 -5.04
N ASP A 57 -7.01 -12.37 -5.76
CA ASP A 57 -7.90 -11.48 -6.54
C ASP A 57 -7.14 -10.59 -7.56
N HIS A 58 -7.34 -10.86 -8.86
CA HIS A 58 -6.60 -10.21 -9.95
C HIS A 58 -6.94 -8.71 -10.14
N GLY A 59 -8.09 -8.24 -9.64
CA GLY A 59 -8.53 -6.85 -9.80
C GLY A 59 -7.82 -5.88 -8.86
N LYS A 60 -7.77 -6.22 -7.55
CA LYS A 60 -7.15 -5.38 -6.52
C LYS A 60 -5.62 -5.38 -6.62
N VAL A 61 -5.04 -6.52 -7.01
CA VAL A 61 -3.59 -6.68 -7.23
C VAL A 61 -3.07 -5.72 -8.31
N LYS A 62 -3.81 -5.50 -9.40
CA LYS A 62 -3.39 -4.57 -10.47
C LYS A 62 -3.30 -3.11 -10.01
N ASN A 63 -4.26 -2.66 -9.20
CA ASN A 63 -4.26 -1.28 -8.69
C ASN A 63 -3.12 -1.05 -7.69
N LEU A 64 -2.88 -2.05 -6.83
CA LEU A 64 -1.76 -2.01 -5.91
C LEU A 64 -0.41 -2.08 -6.64
N GLN A 65 -0.28 -2.88 -7.70
CA GLN A 65 0.92 -2.95 -8.54
C GLN A 65 1.26 -1.59 -9.16
N ALA A 66 0.27 -0.87 -9.68
CA ALA A 66 0.45 0.48 -10.22
C ALA A 66 0.94 1.47 -9.13
N PHE A 67 0.38 1.39 -7.92
CA PHE A 67 0.81 2.19 -6.77
C PHE A 67 2.26 1.91 -6.37
N ALA A 68 2.60 0.63 -6.32
CA ALA A 68 3.92 0.13 -5.97
C ALA A 68 5.00 0.64 -6.94
N ILE A 69 4.73 0.57 -8.25
CA ILE A 69 5.61 1.07 -9.30
C ILE A 69 5.77 2.59 -9.17
N ALA A 70 4.68 3.34 -8.99
CA ALA A 70 4.73 4.78 -8.82
C ALA A 70 5.53 5.21 -7.57
N GLY A 71 5.50 4.39 -6.52
CA GLY A 71 6.32 4.59 -5.32
C GLY A 71 7.82 4.37 -5.52
N ARG A 72 8.23 3.56 -6.50
CA ARG A 72 9.64 3.31 -6.86
C ARG A 72 10.23 4.37 -7.80
N VAL A 73 9.42 4.96 -8.68
CA VAL A 73 9.89 5.93 -9.69
C VAL A 73 10.17 7.32 -9.10
N SER A 74 9.68 7.63 -7.91
CA SER A 74 10.08 8.86 -7.17
C SER A 74 11.31 8.63 -6.28
N GLY A 75 12.38 8.11 -6.86
CA GLY A 75 13.74 8.37 -6.39
C GLY A 75 14.29 9.54 -7.19
N ASP A 76 14.58 10.66 -6.53
CA ASP A 76 15.40 11.74 -7.10
C ASP A 76 16.84 11.25 -7.31
N ALA A 77 17.45 11.76 -8.39
CA ALA A 77 18.85 11.67 -8.84
C ALA A 77 19.29 10.39 -9.59
#